data_AF-A0A1C6BS82-F1
#
_entry.id   AF-A0A1C6BS82-F1
#
_cell.length_a   1.000
_cell.length_b   1.000
_cell.length_c   1.000
_cell.angle_alpha   90.00
_cell.angle_beta   90.00
_cell.angle_gamma   90.00
#
_symmetry.space_group_name_H-M   'P 1'
#
loop_
_entity.id
_entity.type
_entity.pdbx_description
1 polymer ?
#
loop_
_entity_poly.entity_id
_entity_poly.type
_entity_poly.pdbx_seq_one_letter_code
_entity_poly.pdbx_strand_id
1 'polypeptide(L)' 'MRKCVRCNTEMNEELEIKVDMQSYGISVSRKGIFGKKIEKPQIAVCPECGEISFFIKNINLLRK' A
#
# COMPACT_ATOMS: atom_id res chain seq x y z
N MET A 1 -13.04 -1.28 5.17
CA MET A 1 -11.91 -1.66 6.02
C MET A 1 -11.51 -3.07 5.68
N ARG A 2 -10.22 -3.30 5.41
CA ARG A 2 -9.66 -4.62 5.06
C ARG A 2 -9.70 -5.57 6.26
N LYS A 3 -9.89 -6.85 5.97
CA LYS A 3 -9.67 -7.94 6.93
C LYS A 3 -8.32 -8.60 6.66
N CYS A 4 -7.61 -8.94 7.72
CA CYS A 4 -6.32 -9.61 7.66
C CYS A 4 -6.47 -10.98 7.03
N VAL A 5 -5.66 -11.29 6.02
CA VAL A 5 -5.67 -12.60 5.35
C VAL A 5 -5.20 -13.76 6.24
N ARG A 6 -4.54 -13.47 7.36
CA ARG A 6 -4.00 -14.48 8.30
C ARG A 6 -4.97 -14.84 9.42
N CYS A 7 -5.57 -13.85 10.07
CA CYS A 7 -6.42 -14.05 11.25
C CYS A 7 -7.83 -13.45 11.12
N ASN A 8 -8.18 -12.88 9.96
CA ASN A 8 -9.47 -12.25 9.69
C ASN A 8 -9.83 -11.03 10.55
N THR A 9 -8.89 -10.52 11.36
CA THR A 9 -9.07 -9.28 12.14
C THR A 9 -9.14 -8.06 11.22
N GLU A 10 -9.91 -7.06 11.63
CA GLU A 10 -9.92 -5.76 10.97
C GLU A 10 -8.56 -5.06 11.05
N MET A 11 -8.12 -4.48 9.94
CA MET A 11 -6.79 -3.90 9.83
C MET A 11 -6.82 -2.38 10.00
N ASN A 12 -5.75 -1.81 10.56
CA ASN A 12 -5.55 -0.37 10.66
C ASN A 12 -5.01 0.18 9.34
N GLU A 13 -5.77 1.06 8.69
CA GLU A 13 -5.43 1.73 7.42
C GLU A 13 -4.92 3.17 7.60
N GLU A 14 -4.86 3.70 8.82
CA GLU A 14 -4.39 5.07 9.14
C GLU A 14 -2.87 5.16 9.38
N LEU A 15 -2.12 4.26 8.74
CA LEU A 15 -0.67 4.16 8.87
C LEU A 15 0.00 4.45 7.53
N GLU A 16 1.26 4.86 7.56
CA GLU A 16 2.07 5.11 6.36
C GLU A 16 3.44 4.45 6.46
N ILE A 17 4.02 4.08 5.31
CA ILE A 17 5.41 3.62 5.24
C ILE A 17 6.29 4.75 4.74
N LYS A 18 7.29 5.06 5.56
CA LYS A 18 8.40 5.95 5.25
C LYS A 18 9.69 5.16 5.27
N VAL A 19 10.68 5.64 4.56
CA VAL A 19 12.05 5.13 4.67
C VAL A 19 12.71 5.98 5.75
N ASP A 20 13.36 5.37 6.74
CA ASP A 20 14.02 6.14 7.80
C ASP A 20 15.02 7.14 7.20
N MET A 21 15.04 8.35 7.76
CA MET A 21 15.76 9.53 7.24
C MET A 21 15.23 10.09 5.90
N GLN A 22 14.19 9.52 5.29
CA GLN A 22 13.54 10.02 4.06
C GLN A 22 11.99 9.99 4.13
N SER A 23 11.35 11.16 4.20
CA SER A 23 9.90 11.30 4.36
C SER A 23 9.06 11.00 3.10
N TYR A 24 9.69 10.64 1.98
CA TYR A 24 9.02 10.55 0.67
C TYR A 24 8.14 9.30 0.48
N GLY A 25 8.36 8.23 1.25
CA GLY A 25 7.64 6.95 1.15
C GLY A 25 7.90 6.21 -0.17
N ILE A 26 7.14 5.15 -0.44
CA ILE A 26 7.25 4.33 -1.67
C ILE A 26 6.19 4.72 -2.72
N SER A 27 6.44 4.45 -4.01
CA SER A 27 5.47 4.71 -5.08
C SER A 27 5.48 3.64 -6.18
N VAL A 28 4.35 3.46 -6.88
CA VAL A 28 4.21 2.52 -7.99
C VAL A 28 4.12 3.27 -9.33
N SER A 29 4.86 2.83 -10.33
CA SER A 29 4.87 3.37 -11.69
C SER A 29 4.75 2.26 -12.76
N ARG A 30 4.28 2.61 -13.96
CA ARG A 30 4.38 1.69 -15.11
C ARG A 30 5.85 1.55 -15.53
N LYS A 31 6.25 0.36 -15.98
CA LYS A 31 7.61 0.13 -16.53
C LYS A 31 7.85 0.97 -17.79
N GLY A 32 9.07 1.47 -17.96
CA GLY A 32 9.52 2.26 -19.12
C GLY A 32 10.07 3.63 -18.74
N ILE A 33 10.86 4.24 -19.64
CA ILE A 33 11.56 5.53 -19.41
C ILE A 33 10.56 6.68 -19.17
N PHE A 34 9.33 6.56 -19.69
CA PHE A 34 8.22 7.51 -19.47
C PHE A 34 7.08 6.91 -18.63
N GLY A 35 7.40 5.98 -17.73
CA GLY A 35 6.43 5.36 -16.85
C GLY A 35 5.66 6.38 -16.02
N LYS A 36 4.38 6.63 -16.35
CA LYS A 36 3.52 7.49 -15.54
C LYS A 36 3.41 6.92 -14.12
N LYS A 37 3.60 7.78 -13.13
CA LYS A 37 3.32 7.47 -11.72
C LYS A 37 1.83 7.12 -11.61
N ILE A 38 1.53 5.99 -10.96
CA ILE A 38 0.16 5.52 -10.77
C ILE A 38 -0.39 6.19 -9.51
N GLU A 39 0.00 5.69 -8.35
CA GLU A 39 -0.27 6.29 -7.04
C GLU A 39 0.73 5.74 -6.00
N LYS A 40 0.73 6.32 -4.80
CA LYS A 40 1.41 5.70 -3.66
C LYS A 40 0.57 4.52 -3.18
N PRO A 41 1.16 3.33 -2.95
CA PRO A 41 0.42 2.25 -2.33
C PRO A 41 -0.02 2.68 -0.94
N GLN A 42 -1.26 2.35 -0.59
CA GLN A 42 -1.79 2.42 0.76
C GLN A 42 -1.36 1.16 1.52
N ILE A 43 -1.39 1.24 2.84
CA ILE A 43 -1.12 0.09 3.70
C ILE A 43 -2.30 -0.19 4.63
N ALA A 44 -2.40 -1.46 5.02
CA ALA A 44 -3.22 -1.92 6.12
C ALA A 44 -2.35 -2.81 7.00
N VAL A 45 -2.33 -2.57 8.32
CA VAL A 45 -1.57 -3.38 9.27
C VAL A 45 -2.53 -4.09 10.22
N CYS A 46 -2.35 -5.40 10.38
CA CYS A 46 -3.13 -6.16 11.35
C CYS A 46 -2.62 -5.88 12.76
N PRO A 47 -3.46 -5.40 13.70
CA PRO A 47 -3.03 -5.13 15.07
C PRO A 47 -2.77 -6.40 15.87
N GLU A 48 -3.31 -7.56 15.45
CA GLU A 48 -3.20 -8.82 16.19
C GLU A 48 -1.97 -9.65 15.80
N CYS A 49 -1.67 -9.75 14.51
CA CYS A 49 -0.61 -10.63 14.01
C CYS A 49 0.51 -9.91 13.25
N GLY A 50 0.41 -8.59 13.07
CA GLY A 50 1.45 -7.79 12.41
C GLY A 50 1.54 -7.93 10.89
N GLU A 51 0.64 -8.69 10.24
CA GLU A 51 0.58 -8.77 8.77
C GLU A 51 0.41 -7.36 8.16
N ILE A 52 1.29 -7.01 7.22
CA ILE A 52 1.26 -5.74 6.49
C ILE A 52 0.80 -6.01 5.06
N SER A 53 -0.32 -5.41 4.66
CA SER A 53 -0.85 -5.49 3.31
C SER A 53 -0.64 -4.18 2.57
N PHE A 54 0.03 -4.23 1.42
CA PHE A 54 0.15 -3.11 0.48
C PHE A 54 -0.90 -3.22 -0.61
N PHE A 55 -1.55 -2.10 -0.94
CA PHE A 55 -2.55 -2.10 -2.00
C PHE A 55 -2.68 -0.74 -2.69
N ILE A 56 -3.28 -0.78 -3.87
CA ILE A 56 -3.66 0.39 -4.66
C ILE A 56 -5.17 0.57 -4.46
N LYS A 57 -5.60 1.75 -4.00
CA LYS A 57 -6.99 2.04 -3.69
C LYS A 57 -7.80 2.16 -4.98
N ASN A 58 -7.23 2.84 -5.98
CA ASN A 58 -7.88 2.97 -7.29
C ASN A 58 -7.32 1.96 -8.29
N ILE A 59 -7.89 0.75 -8.28
CA ILE A 59 -7.47 -0.34 -9.16
C ILE A 59 -7.62 -0.04 -10.66
N ASN A 60 -8.44 0.94 -11.05
CA ASN A 60 -8.61 1.32 -12.45
C ASN A 60 -7.33 1.89 -13.05
N LEU A 61 -6.45 2.47 -12.22
CA LEU A 61 -5.14 2.97 -12.67
C LEU A 61 -4.17 1.83 -13.06
N LEU A 62 -4.45 0.59 -12.62
CA LEU A 62 -3.63 -0.59 -12.90
C LEU A 62 -4.03 -1.30 -14.19
N ARG A 63 -5.27 -1.13 -14.65
CA ARG A 63 -5.78 -1.74 -15.87
C ARG A 63 -5.13 -1.07 -17.08
N LYS A 64 -4.83 -1.86 -18.12
CA LYS A 64 -4.16 -1.37 -19.33
C LYS A 64 -5.10 -0.53 -20.19
#